data_AF-A0AAJ4Y2X1-F1
#
_entry.id   AF-A0AAJ4Y2X1-F1
#
_cell.length_a   1.000
_cell.length_b   1.000
_cell.length_c   1.000
_cell.angle_alpha   90.00
_cell.angle_beta   90.00
_cell.angle_gamma   90.00
#
_symmetry.space_group_name_H-M   'P 1'
#
loop_
_entity.id
_entity.type
_entity.pdbx_description
1 polymer ?
#
loop_
_entity_poly.entity_id
_entity_poly.type
_entity_poly.pdbx_seq_one_letter_code
_entity_poly.pdbx_strand_id
1 'polypeptide(L)' 'MNWHLVVTGPHRGHIWHITGEGAVPFGAEFGFTTSAPGFAGWVGHWAARKEWFDAE' A
#
# COMPACT_ATOMS: atom_id res chain seq x y z
N MET A 1 -4.34 3.13 -10.90
CA MET A 1 -3.44 2.90 -9.76
C MET A 1 -2.82 1.52 -9.92
N ASN A 2 -1.51 1.44 -10.14
CA ASN A 2 -0.82 0.15 -10.28
C ASN A 2 -0.18 -0.21 -8.93
N TRP A 3 -0.79 -1.17 -8.24
CA TRP A 3 -0.24 -1.72 -7.01
C TRP A 3 0.44 -3.06 -7.30
N HIS A 4 1.49 -3.35 -6.55
CA HIS A 4 2.25 -4.59 -6.68
C HIS A 4 2.33 -5.28 -5.32
N LEU A 5 2.01 -6.57 -5.29
CA LEU A 5 2.24 -7.42 -4.10
C LEU A 5 3.62 -8.05 -4.20
N VAL A 6 4.46 -7.80 -3.21
CA VAL A 6 5.75 -8.46 -3.07
C VAL A 6 5.54 -9.86 -2.52
N VAL A 7 5.91 -10.89 -3.29
CA VAL A 7 5.69 -12.30 -2.90
C VAL A 7 6.91 -12.99 -2.29
N THR A 8 8.10 -12.38 -2.41
CA THR A 8 9.37 -12.94 -1.92
C THR A 8 10.33 -11.85 -1.43
N GLY A 9 11.30 -12.22 -0.59
CA GLY A 9 12.31 -11.29 -0.06
C GLY A 9 11.86 -10.53 1.20
N PRO A 10 12.65 -9.55 1.67
CA PRO A 10 12.42 -8.87 2.95
C PRO A 10 11.08 -8.13 3.06
N HIS A 11 10.52 -7.68 1.94
CA HIS A 11 9.22 -6.99 1.90
C HIS A 11 8.05 -7.89 1.52
N ARG A 12 8.22 -9.22 1.57
CA ARG A 12 7.14 -10.17 1.27
C ARG A 12 5.87 -9.83 2.07
N GLY A 13 4.74 -9.78 1.36
CA GLY A 13 3.43 -9.47 1.92
C GLY A 13 3.06 -7.98 1.84
N HIS A 14 4.02 -7.09 1.58
CA HIS A 14 3.75 -5.66 1.42
C HIS A 14 3.20 -5.34 0.03
N ILE A 15 2.35 -4.32 0.00
CA ILE A 15 1.78 -3.73 -1.22
C ILE A 15 2.52 -2.42 -1.51
N TRP A 16 2.88 -2.20 -2.76
CA TRP A 16 3.64 -1.04 -3.19
C TRP A 16 2.94 -0.31 -4.34
N HIS A 17 2.89 1.01 -4.27
CA HIS A 17 2.53 1.86 -5.40
C HIS A 17 3.81 2.24 -6.13
N ILE A 18 3.89 1.86 -7.40
CA ILE A 18 5.07 2.06 -8.24
C ILE A 18 4.66 2.90 -9.44
N THR A 19 5.39 4.00 -9.66
CA THR A 19 5.22 4.91 -10.79
C THR A 19 6.56 5.10 -11.52
N GLY A 20 6.58 5.95 -12.54
CA GLY A 20 7.84 6.30 -13.22
C GLY A 20 8.78 7.12 -12.33
N GLU A 21 8.23 7.81 -11.33
CA GLU A 21 8.90 8.76 -10.46
C GLU A 21 9.39 8.13 -9.14
N GLY A 22 8.86 6.96 -8.76
CA GLY A 22 9.27 6.30 -7.54
C GLY A 22 8.41 5.10 -7.12
N ALA A 23 8.68 4.64 -5.90
CA ALA A 23 7.95 3.55 -5.28
C ALA A 23 7.71 3.86 -3.80
N VAL A 24 6.49 3.59 -3.32
CA VAL A 24 6.10 3.82 -1.94
C VAL A 24 5.31 2.63 -1.37
N PRO A 25 5.65 2.13 -0.18
CA PRO A 25 4.91 1.04 0.45
C PRO A 25 3.57 1.51 1.03
N PHE A 26 2.60 0.59 1.07
CA PHE A 26 1.29 0.79 1.67
C PHE A 26 1.30 0.42 3.16
N GLY A 27 0.75 1.29 4.01
CA GLY A 27 0.57 1.06 5.44
C GLY A 27 0.79 2.32 6.28
N ALA A 28 0.11 2.40 7.42
CA ALA A 28 0.16 3.55 8.31
C ALA A 28 1.54 3.85 8.89
N GLU A 29 2.38 2.83 9.03
CA GLU A 29 3.78 2.98 9.43
C GLU A 29 4.61 3.84 8.45
N PHE A 30 4.12 4.04 7.22
CA PHE A 30 4.76 4.84 6.18
C PHE A 30 4.19 6.25 6.05
N GLY A 31 3.17 6.61 6.84
CA GLY A 31 2.63 7.98 6.95
C GLY A 31 1.64 8.42 5.87
N PHE A 32 1.48 7.67 4.79
CA PHE A 32 0.64 8.07 3.64
C PHE A 32 -0.81 7.60 3.73
N THR A 33 -1.12 6.67 4.63
CA THR A 33 -2.45 6.10 4.78
C THR A 33 -2.77 5.77 6.23
N THR A 34 -4.05 5.70 6.59
CA THR A 34 -4.51 5.22 7.89
C THR A 34 -4.61 3.70 8.00
N SER A 35 -4.42 2.97 6.89
CA SER A 35 -4.66 1.52 6.84
C SER A 35 -3.50 0.68 7.37
N ALA A 36 -3.82 -0.53 7.84
CA ALA A 36 -2.81 -1.53 8.19
C ALA A 36 -1.97 -1.93 6.95
N PRO A 37 -0.68 -2.27 7.13
CA PRO A 37 0.16 -2.71 6.02
C PRO A 37 -0.30 -4.07 5.45
N GLY A 38 0.21 -4.37 4.26
CA GLY A 38 0.05 -5.66 3.61
C GLY A 38 -1.26 -5.87 2.86
N PHE A 39 -1.42 -7.05 2.24
CA PHE A 39 -2.52 -7.31 1.30
C PHE A 39 -3.92 -7.19 1.93
N ALA A 40 -4.13 -7.73 3.12
CA ALA A 40 -5.44 -7.66 3.78
C ALA A 40 -5.85 -6.22 4.12
N GLY A 41 -4.91 -5.42 4.63
CA GLY A 41 -5.14 -4.00 4.91
C GLY A 41 -5.42 -3.21 3.63
N TRP A 42 -4.66 -3.48 2.56
CA TRP A 42 -4.90 -2.88 1.24
C TRP A 42 -6.28 -3.23 0.67
N VAL A 43 -6.67 -4.50 0.68
CA VAL A 43 -7.97 -4.94 0.12
C VAL A 43 -9.13 -4.31 0.89
N GLY A 44 -9.08 -4.26 2.23
CA GLY A 44 -10.11 -3.61 3.03
C GLY A 44 -10.23 -2.12 2.72
N HIS A 45 -9.09 -1.44 2.57
CA HIS A 45 -9.01 -0.03 2.22
C HIS A 45 -9.60 0.27 0.83
N TRP A 46 -9.18 -0.51 -0.17
CA TRP A 46 -9.67 -0.40 -1.54
C TRP A 46 -11.17 -0.71 -1.64
N ALA A 47 -11.64 -1.75 -0.95
CA ALA A 47 -13.06 -2.10 -0.90
C ALA A 47 -13.92 -0.99 -0.28
N ALA A 48 -13.37 -0.22 0.66
CA ALA A 48 -14.01 0.97 1.22
C ALA A 48 -13.97 2.20 0.28
N ARG A 49 -13.45 2.06 -0.95
CA ARG A 49 -13.27 3.14 -1.94
C ARG A 49 -12.42 4.31 -1.46
N LYS A 50 -11.51 4.06 -0.52
CA LYS A 50 -10.56 5.08 -0.09
C LYS A 50 -9.46 5.28 -1.12
N GLU A 51 -8.96 6.51 -1.21
CA GLU A 51 -7.76 6.82 -1.99
C GLU A 51 -6.52 6.16 -1.35
N TRP A 52 -5.47 5.93 -2.14
CA TRP A 52 -4.24 5.37 -1.61
C TRP A 52 -3.64 6.26 -0.52
N PHE A 53 -3.69 7.57 -0.75
CA PHE A 53 -3.26 8.59 0.19
C PHE A 53 -4.50 9.12 0.93
N ASP A 54 -4.74 8.65 2.15
CA ASP A 54 -5.87 9.09 2.97
C ASP A 54 -5.44 9.70 4.32
N ALA A 55 -4.14 9.95 4.47
CA ALA A 55 -3.55 10.66 5.60
C ALA A 55 -2.60 11.77 5.10
N GLU A 56 -2.52 12.87 5.86
CA GLU A 56 -1.59 14.00 5.67
C GLU A 56 -0.39 13.89 6.62
#